data_AF-A2DI43-F1
#
_entry.id   AF-A2DI43-F1
#
_cell.length_a   1.000
_cell.length_b   1.000
_cell.length_c   1.000
_cell.angle_alpha   90.00
_cell.angle_beta   90.00
_cell.angle_gamma   90.00
#
_symmetry.space_group_name_H-M   'P 1'
#
loop_
_entity.id
_entity.type
_entity.pdbx_description
1 polymer ?
#
loop_
_entity_poly.entity_id
_entity_poly.type
_entity_poly.pdbx_seq_one_letter_code
_entity_poly.pdbx_strand_id
1 'polypeptide(L)'
;MFSLVLAQCAPKRVPKSGSFLGCTDDNTWDPSNHGEDVVIGSKIFSLGPKQFACMRGDFVLESKDKFIAYTGNKSSTLQFSNPFYIHPDSDQDMDIIKLTCAESTASCKIQTATVFATDIGEETKTSSVHIVGIFSTRSNVTYGYECRFEESEKRSLHDCLHVVSFGPNMRTMNFTADNNNVIGHIYKQSKSSSNPNSDFGLGLIPLLEDDVNQSSVKSKFNVTVETYPNPPQIDFLFELEKTYVLPNKVVSATKQEVEENSKKYNYEILPPSPLPTPTPTEKPRKFSELSLAIIISQAVVIAILILIVIFFVFIYFHKPKEVTKSDAAIAQLI
;
A
#
# COMPACT_ATOMS: atom_id res chain seq x y z
N MET A 1 8.02 73.99 -5.45
CA MET A 1 8.29 72.82 -4.59
C MET A 1 7.90 71.57 -5.37
N PHE A 2 8.89 70.78 -5.78
CA PHE A 2 8.69 69.55 -6.55
C PHE A 2 8.61 68.37 -5.57
N SER A 3 7.51 67.61 -5.62
CA SER A 3 7.41 66.30 -4.97
C SER A 3 8.15 65.25 -5.81
N LEU A 4 9.23 64.68 -5.28
CA LEU A 4 9.88 63.50 -5.83
C LEU A 4 9.20 62.24 -5.27
N VAL A 5 8.57 61.46 -6.15
CA VAL A 5 8.11 60.10 -5.88
C VAL A 5 9.34 59.18 -5.91
N LEU A 6 9.78 58.69 -4.76
CA LEU A 6 10.76 57.61 -4.67
C LEU A 6 10.02 56.27 -4.74
N ALA A 7 9.99 55.70 -5.95
CA ALA A 7 9.64 54.31 -6.16
C ALA A 7 10.74 53.43 -5.53
N GLN A 8 10.44 52.83 -4.38
CA GLN A 8 11.26 51.76 -3.82
C GLN A 8 11.01 50.48 -4.64
N CYS A 9 11.95 50.15 -5.54
CA CYS A 9 12.08 48.80 -6.04
C CYS A 9 12.45 47.88 -4.88
N ALA A 10 11.46 47.22 -4.27
CA ALA A 10 11.72 46.09 -3.42
C ALA A 10 12.34 44.97 -4.28
N PRO A 11 13.49 44.40 -3.92
CA PRO A 11 14.01 43.25 -4.62
C PRO A 11 12.99 42.13 -4.47
N LYS A 12 12.44 41.66 -5.60
CA LYS A 12 11.65 40.43 -5.68
C LYS A 12 12.52 39.33 -5.07
N ARG A 13 12.25 38.94 -3.81
CA ARG A 13 12.83 37.73 -3.22
C ARG A 13 12.29 36.58 -4.05
N VAL A 14 13.12 36.07 -4.98
CA VAL A 14 12.91 34.75 -5.56
C VAL A 14 13.01 33.77 -4.40
N PRO A 15 11.96 33.02 -4.05
CA PRO A 15 12.07 31.99 -3.02
C PRO A 15 13.12 30.98 -3.52
N LYS A 16 14.17 30.75 -2.73
CA LYS A 16 15.12 29.66 -2.99
C LYS A 16 14.31 28.37 -3.05
N SER A 17 14.28 27.74 -4.22
CA SER A 17 13.61 26.45 -4.46
C SER A 17 14.24 25.39 -3.55
N GLY A 18 13.57 25.01 -2.48
CA GLY A 18 13.95 23.84 -1.70
C GLY A 18 13.62 22.56 -2.45
N SER A 19 14.40 21.50 -2.27
CA SER A 19 14.20 20.18 -2.88
C SER A 19 12.79 19.62 -2.64
N PHE A 20 12.17 20.00 -1.52
CA PHE A 20 10.82 19.60 -1.08
C PHE A 20 9.73 20.62 -1.40
N LEU A 21 10.01 21.65 -2.22
CA LEU A 21 8.98 22.56 -2.67
C LEU A 21 7.84 21.77 -3.33
N GLY A 22 6.63 21.97 -2.82
CA GLY A 22 5.44 21.27 -3.25
C GLY A 22 5.11 19.99 -2.49
N CYS A 23 5.92 19.52 -1.54
CA CYS A 23 5.47 18.57 -0.52
C CYS A 23 4.89 19.34 0.67
N THR A 24 3.60 19.17 0.92
CA THR A 24 2.86 19.72 2.06
C THR A 24 2.12 18.57 2.75
N ASP A 25 1.70 18.74 4.00
CA ASP A 25 0.96 17.69 4.70
C ASP A 25 -0.28 17.23 3.92
N ASP A 26 -1.00 18.18 3.29
CA ASP A 26 -2.21 17.88 2.50
C ASP A 26 -1.98 17.04 1.23
N ASN A 27 -0.75 16.97 0.72
CA ASN A 27 -0.43 16.25 -0.51
C ASN A 27 0.64 15.16 -0.32
N THR A 28 1.01 14.92 0.93
CA THR A 28 1.91 13.85 1.34
C THR A 28 1.06 12.63 1.67
N TRP A 29 1.35 11.52 1.00
CA TRP A 29 0.71 10.26 1.35
C TRP A 29 1.31 9.73 2.65
N ASP A 30 0.51 9.75 3.70
CA ASP A 30 0.89 9.33 5.04
C ASP A 30 -0.08 8.23 5.50
N PRO A 31 0.27 6.95 5.30
CA PRO A 31 -0.61 5.86 5.68
C PRO A 31 -0.83 5.79 7.19
N SER A 32 0.09 6.32 8.00
CA SER A 32 0.06 6.24 9.47
C SER A 32 -0.78 7.34 10.13
N ASN A 33 -1.05 8.46 9.45
CA ASN A 33 -1.83 9.59 9.98
C ASN A 33 -3.36 9.37 9.96
N HIS A 34 -3.82 8.15 9.73
CA HIS A 34 -5.24 7.81 9.64
C HIS A 34 -5.81 7.21 10.93
N GLY A 35 -5.65 7.88 12.08
CA GLY A 35 -6.37 7.57 13.33
C GLY A 35 -6.38 6.08 13.70
N GLU A 36 -5.39 5.69 14.51
CA GLU A 36 -5.23 4.43 15.26
C GLU A 36 -5.19 3.07 14.52
N ASP A 37 -5.62 2.90 13.26
CA ASP A 37 -5.80 1.53 12.73
C ASP A 37 -5.18 1.19 11.36
N VAL A 38 -4.67 2.15 10.58
CA VAL A 38 -4.01 1.85 9.30
C VAL A 38 -2.54 2.19 9.44
N VAL A 39 -1.70 1.15 9.43
CA VAL A 39 -0.22 1.30 9.48
C VAL A 39 0.41 0.69 8.23
N ILE A 40 -0.30 -0.18 7.49
CA ILE A 40 0.25 -0.89 6.33
C ILE A 40 -0.37 -0.37 5.04
N GLY A 41 0.25 0.62 4.41
CA GLY A 41 -0.19 1.15 3.12
C GLY A 41 0.50 0.51 1.94
N SER A 42 -0.16 0.48 0.78
CA SER A 42 0.53 0.33 -0.51
C SER A 42 -0.09 1.24 -1.55
N LYS A 43 0.76 1.85 -2.37
CA LYS A 43 0.34 2.77 -3.41
C LYS A 43 1.25 2.69 -4.62
N ILE A 44 0.62 2.72 -5.78
CA ILE A 44 1.29 2.86 -7.06
C ILE A 44 1.19 4.31 -7.51
N PHE A 45 2.33 4.95 -7.68
CA PHE A 45 2.45 6.27 -8.25
C PHE A 45 2.80 6.17 -9.73
N SER A 46 1.97 6.76 -10.58
CA SER A 46 2.26 6.96 -12.01
C SER A 46 2.68 8.42 -12.19
N LEU A 47 3.98 8.67 -12.27
CA LEU A 47 4.54 10.01 -12.38
C LEU A 47 4.85 10.34 -13.83
N GLY A 48 4.26 11.41 -14.36
CA GLY A 48 4.62 11.97 -15.66
C GLY A 48 5.92 12.80 -15.63
N PRO A 49 6.32 13.36 -16.78
CA PRO A 49 7.50 14.21 -16.88
C PRO A 49 7.43 15.38 -15.88
N LYS A 50 8.50 15.55 -15.08
CA LYS A 50 8.63 16.59 -14.03
C LYS A 50 7.59 16.53 -12.90
N GLN A 51 6.77 15.48 -12.83
CA GLN A 51 5.86 15.25 -11.71
C GLN A 51 6.61 14.59 -10.54
N PHE A 52 6.05 14.74 -9.35
CA PHE A 52 6.58 14.15 -8.14
C PHE A 52 5.43 13.65 -7.26
N ALA A 53 5.75 12.73 -6.35
CA ALA A 53 4.89 12.34 -5.24
C ALA A 53 5.64 12.54 -3.92
N CYS A 54 4.89 12.80 -2.86
CA CYS A 54 5.43 12.91 -1.50
C CYS A 54 4.78 11.86 -0.62
N MET A 55 5.55 11.24 0.26
CA MET A 55 5.08 10.25 1.23
C MET A 55 5.84 10.38 2.55
N ARG A 56 5.25 9.89 3.65
CA ARG A 56 5.85 9.93 5.00
C ARG A 56 5.90 8.53 5.60
N GLY A 57 7.01 8.20 6.25
CA GLY A 57 7.24 6.93 6.93
C GLY A 57 8.21 6.01 6.21
N ASP A 58 8.16 4.72 6.55
CA ASP A 58 9.12 3.72 6.10
C ASP A 58 8.55 2.88 4.97
N PHE A 59 9.32 2.71 3.91
CA PHE A 59 8.83 2.06 2.71
C PHE A 59 9.84 1.12 2.08
N VAL A 60 9.30 0.07 1.49
CA VAL A 60 9.94 -0.58 0.35
C VAL A 60 9.35 -0.04 -0.94
N LEU A 61 10.19 0.05 -1.98
CA LEU A 61 9.84 0.61 -3.28
C LEU A 61 10.25 -0.33 -4.40
N GLU A 62 9.44 -0.42 -5.44
CA GLU A 62 9.75 -1.17 -6.65
C GLU A 62 9.32 -0.39 -7.89
N SER A 63 10.18 -0.40 -8.91
CA SER A 63 9.87 0.16 -10.22
C SER A 63 10.71 -0.53 -11.27
N LYS A 64 10.12 -0.75 -12.45
CA LYS A 64 10.89 -1.12 -13.66
C LYS A 64 11.61 0.08 -14.27
N ASP A 65 11.19 1.29 -13.91
CA ASP A 65 11.72 2.55 -14.42
C ASP A 65 12.78 3.12 -13.48
N LYS A 66 13.62 4.02 -14.00
CA LYS A 66 14.57 4.75 -13.16
C LYS A 66 13.88 5.88 -12.43
N PHE A 67 14.06 5.92 -11.11
CA PHE A 67 13.50 6.97 -10.26
C PHE A 67 14.50 7.38 -9.18
N ILE A 68 14.24 8.54 -8.59
CA ILE A 68 15.04 9.12 -7.52
C ILE A 68 14.13 9.36 -6.32
N ALA A 69 14.59 8.98 -5.14
CA ALA A 69 13.98 9.35 -3.87
C ALA A 69 14.87 10.40 -3.18
N TYR A 70 14.23 11.46 -2.69
CA TYR A 70 14.85 12.46 -1.84
C TYR A 70 14.24 12.36 -0.45
N THR A 71 15.07 12.43 0.59
CA THR A 71 14.65 12.56 1.98
C THR A 71 15.51 13.62 2.67
N GLY A 72 14.99 14.25 3.71
CA GLY A 72 15.65 15.36 4.37
C GLY A 72 14.69 16.48 4.75
N ASN A 73 15.27 17.63 5.08
CA ASN A 73 14.54 18.84 5.43
C ASN A 73 14.94 20.00 4.48
N LYS A 74 14.56 21.23 4.82
CA LYS A 74 14.89 22.41 4.00
C LYS A 74 16.39 22.71 3.92
N SER A 75 17.18 22.21 4.86
CA SER A 75 18.60 22.51 5.05
C SER A 75 19.53 21.37 4.61
N SER A 76 19.04 20.13 4.63
CA SER A 76 19.79 18.93 4.22
C SER A 76 18.91 18.08 3.30
N THR A 77 19.43 17.64 2.16
CA THR A 77 18.74 16.73 1.24
C THR A 77 19.65 15.58 0.90
N LEU A 78 19.21 14.37 1.21
CA LEU A 78 19.80 13.12 0.75
C LEU A 78 19.07 12.65 -0.51
N GLN A 79 19.83 12.07 -1.43
CA GLN A 79 19.32 11.60 -2.71
C GLN A 79 19.74 10.15 -2.93
N PHE A 80 18.77 9.31 -3.28
CA PHE A 80 18.98 7.89 -3.56
C PHE A 80 18.42 7.52 -4.93
N SER A 81 19.23 6.84 -5.74
CA SER A 81 18.81 6.36 -7.07
C SER A 81 18.23 4.95 -6.93
N ASN A 82 16.98 4.76 -7.38
CA ASN A 82 16.28 3.47 -7.34
C ASN A 82 16.41 2.71 -6.01
N PRO A 83 16.21 3.36 -4.84
CA PRO A 83 16.26 2.64 -3.57
C PRO A 83 15.14 1.60 -3.51
N PHE A 84 15.44 0.45 -2.93
CA PHE A 84 14.43 -0.58 -2.65
C PHE A 84 13.85 -0.42 -1.25
N TYR A 85 14.65 0.08 -0.30
CA TYR A 85 14.23 0.39 1.07
C TYR A 85 14.62 1.82 1.41
N ILE A 86 13.73 2.52 2.11
CA ILE A 86 13.97 3.84 2.67
C ILE A 86 13.34 3.94 4.06
N HIS A 87 14.12 4.41 5.01
CA HIS A 87 13.77 4.64 6.40
C HIS A 87 14.33 6.02 6.78
N PRO A 88 13.53 7.08 6.61
CA PRO A 88 13.99 8.42 6.93
C PRO A 88 14.27 8.53 8.43
N ASP A 89 15.42 9.09 8.79
CA ASP A 89 15.80 9.29 10.19
C ASP A 89 14.84 10.29 10.86
N SER A 90 14.05 9.81 11.81
CA SER A 90 13.04 10.59 12.51
C SER A 90 13.63 11.64 13.45
N ASP A 91 14.89 11.47 13.89
CA ASP A 91 15.52 12.33 14.90
C ASP A 91 16.00 13.68 14.30
N GLN A 92 15.90 13.85 12.97
CA GLN A 92 16.41 15.01 12.25
C GLN A 92 15.36 15.78 11.42
N ASP A 93 14.07 15.66 11.76
CA ASP A 93 12.96 16.24 10.99
C ASP A 93 12.98 15.81 9.50
N MET A 94 13.44 14.58 9.21
CA MET A 94 13.61 14.06 7.84
C MET A 94 12.47 13.13 7.39
N ASP A 95 11.25 13.30 7.89
CA ASP A 95 10.16 12.32 7.73
C ASP A 95 9.52 12.25 6.32
N ILE A 96 9.72 13.27 5.46
CA ILE A 96 9.15 13.32 4.11
C ILE A 96 10.11 12.71 3.07
N ILE A 97 9.56 11.83 2.24
CA ILE A 97 10.19 11.27 1.06
C ILE A 97 9.53 11.86 -0.18
N LYS A 98 10.32 12.41 -1.10
CA LYS A 98 9.89 12.89 -2.40
C LYS A 98 10.39 11.97 -3.51
N LEU A 99 9.47 11.47 -4.33
CA LEU A 99 9.74 10.60 -5.47
C LEU A 99 9.64 11.36 -6.78
N THR A 100 10.61 11.17 -7.68
CA THR A 100 10.60 11.73 -9.04
C THR A 100 11.15 10.72 -10.04
N CYS A 101 10.71 10.76 -11.29
CA CYS A 101 11.40 10.01 -12.35
C CYS A 101 12.81 10.54 -12.54
N ALA A 102 13.79 9.65 -12.78
CA ALA A 102 15.17 10.05 -12.97
C ALA A 102 15.36 10.83 -14.28
N GLU A 103 14.59 10.48 -15.31
CA GLU A 103 14.58 11.15 -16.59
C GLU A 103 13.45 12.18 -16.66
N SER A 104 13.80 13.45 -16.83
CA SER A 104 12.85 14.57 -16.80
C SER A 104 11.81 14.57 -17.93
N THR A 105 12.01 13.74 -18.96
CA THR A 105 11.17 13.62 -20.16
C THR A 105 10.34 12.33 -20.19
N ALA A 106 10.62 11.37 -19.31
CA ALA A 106 9.94 10.10 -19.25
C ALA A 106 8.91 10.07 -18.11
N SER A 107 7.93 9.20 -18.22
CA SER A 107 7.07 8.81 -17.10
C SER A 107 7.62 7.57 -16.41
N CYS A 108 7.34 7.40 -15.13
CA CYS A 108 7.72 6.21 -14.36
C CYS A 108 6.57 5.74 -13.47
N LYS A 109 6.46 4.42 -13.28
CA LYS A 109 5.51 3.78 -12.37
C LYS A 109 6.25 3.19 -11.18
N ILE A 110 5.96 3.68 -9.97
CA ILE A 110 6.66 3.29 -8.74
C ILE A 110 5.62 2.72 -7.78
N GLN A 111 5.79 1.49 -7.33
CA GLN A 111 5.01 0.94 -6.22
C GLN A 111 5.76 1.13 -4.92
N THR A 112 5.02 1.47 -3.89
CA THR A 112 5.52 1.67 -2.52
C THR A 112 4.66 0.84 -1.58
N ALA A 113 5.27 0.21 -0.58
CA ALA A 113 4.57 -0.48 0.49
C ALA A 113 5.20 -0.10 1.83
N THR A 114 4.37 0.22 2.80
CA THR A 114 4.81 0.59 4.15
C THR A 114 5.44 -0.61 4.83
N VAL A 115 6.51 -0.38 5.58
CA VAL A 115 7.14 -1.37 6.44
C VAL A 115 7.24 -0.81 7.85
N PHE A 116 7.51 -1.67 8.83
CA PHE A 116 7.81 -1.18 10.17
C PHE A 116 9.28 -0.73 10.24
N ALA A 117 9.52 0.36 10.96
CA ALA A 117 10.86 0.77 11.36
C ALA A 117 11.60 -0.42 12.02
N THR A 118 12.86 -0.59 11.64
CA THR A 118 13.74 -1.64 12.18
C THR A 118 14.75 -1.09 13.18
N ASP A 119 14.73 0.22 13.44
CA ASP A 119 15.51 0.86 14.49
C ASP A 119 14.61 1.24 15.67
N ILE A 120 15.09 1.01 16.89
CA ILE A 120 14.54 1.66 18.07
C ILE A 120 15.53 2.76 18.39
N GLY A 121 15.05 4.01 18.41
CA GLY A 121 15.87 5.21 18.60
C GLY A 121 16.90 5.06 19.72
N GLU A 122 18.03 5.79 19.58
CA GLU A 122 19.10 5.77 20.57
C GLU A 122 18.56 6.03 21.97
N GLU A 123 18.66 5.06 22.89
CA GLU A 123 18.93 5.33 24.31
C GLU A 123 19.17 4.05 25.13
N THR A 124 20.42 3.60 25.08
CA THR A 124 21.35 3.43 26.23
C THR A 124 22.41 2.40 25.83
N LYS A 125 23.67 2.69 26.15
CA LYS A 125 24.86 1.88 25.82
C LYS A 125 24.85 0.44 26.39
N THR A 126 23.76 0.01 26.99
CA THR A 126 23.63 -1.23 27.77
C THR A 126 22.60 -2.21 27.23
N SER A 127 21.75 -1.84 26.27
CA SER A 127 20.77 -2.77 25.70
C SER A 127 20.78 -2.76 24.17
N SER A 128 21.34 -3.81 23.58
CA SER A 128 21.31 -4.05 22.15
C SER A 128 19.91 -4.51 21.73
N VAL A 129 19.04 -3.59 21.36
CA VAL A 129 17.78 -3.97 20.72
C VAL A 129 18.07 -4.36 19.26
N HIS A 130 17.77 -5.60 18.87
CA HIS A 130 17.82 -6.04 17.47
C HIS A 130 16.43 -6.35 16.90
N ILE A 131 15.68 -5.34 16.45
CA ILE A 131 14.48 -5.62 15.65
C ILE A 131 14.88 -6.22 14.30
N VAL A 132 14.26 -7.32 13.89
CA VAL A 132 14.43 -7.90 12.56
C VAL A 132 13.17 -7.59 11.75
N GLY A 133 13.26 -6.69 10.77
CA GLY A 133 12.16 -6.37 9.86
C GLY A 133 12.13 -7.27 8.64
N ILE A 134 11.03 -7.96 8.41
CA ILE A 134 10.76 -8.75 7.20
C ILE A 134 9.74 -8.03 6.33
N PHE A 135 10.05 -7.90 5.04
CA PHE A 135 9.08 -7.64 3.98
C PHE A 135 8.92 -8.88 3.09
N SER A 136 7.69 -9.36 2.92
CA SER A 136 7.42 -10.58 2.18
C SER A 136 6.32 -10.43 1.13
N THR A 137 6.57 -11.01 -0.04
CA THR A 137 5.61 -11.17 -1.12
C THR A 137 5.21 -12.63 -1.34
N ARG A 138 5.64 -13.54 -0.46
CA ARG A 138 5.25 -14.96 -0.52
C ARG A 138 3.77 -15.14 -0.26
N SER A 139 3.17 -16.03 -1.06
CA SER A 139 1.76 -16.41 -0.92
C SER A 139 1.53 -17.27 0.32
N ASN A 140 2.44 -18.22 0.57
CA ASN A 140 2.34 -19.13 1.70
C ASN A 140 3.72 -19.28 2.34
N VAL A 141 3.82 -18.94 3.62
CA VAL A 141 5.09 -19.01 4.37
C VAL A 141 4.81 -19.01 5.86
N THR A 142 5.64 -19.71 6.63
CA THR A 142 5.69 -19.55 8.09
C THR A 142 7.09 -19.07 8.49
N TYR A 143 7.13 -18.07 9.36
CA TYR A 143 8.35 -17.55 9.97
C TYR A 143 8.37 -17.94 11.45
N GLY A 144 9.33 -18.77 11.85
CA GLY A 144 9.61 -19.04 13.27
C GLY A 144 10.68 -18.10 13.79
N TYR A 145 10.46 -17.51 14.96
CA TYR A 145 11.45 -16.66 15.62
C TYR A 145 11.37 -16.80 17.14
N GLU A 146 12.51 -16.61 17.81
CA GLU A 146 12.61 -16.58 19.26
C GLU A 146 12.96 -15.13 19.67
N CYS A 147 12.06 -14.48 20.40
CA CYS A 147 12.27 -13.13 20.92
C CYS A 147 12.39 -13.16 22.43
N ARG A 148 13.13 -12.18 22.97
CA ARG A 148 13.18 -11.90 24.41
C ARG A 148 12.63 -10.51 24.66
N PHE A 149 11.46 -10.44 25.27
CA PHE A 149 10.88 -9.20 25.73
C PHE A 149 11.46 -8.86 27.10
N GLU A 150 11.82 -7.59 27.33
CA GLU A 150 12.29 -7.12 28.63
C GLU A 150 11.42 -5.94 29.09
N GLU A 151 11.08 -5.94 30.37
CA GLU A 151 10.33 -4.85 30.99
C GLU A 151 11.31 -3.69 31.24
N SER A 152 11.38 -2.76 30.29
CA SER A 152 11.94 -1.43 30.54
C SER A 152 10.83 -0.43 30.82
N GLU A 153 11.19 0.74 31.38
CA GLU A 153 10.28 1.88 31.57
C GLU A 153 9.54 2.32 30.28
N LYS A 154 9.95 1.81 29.10
CA LYS A 154 9.33 2.05 27.80
C LYS A 154 8.78 0.78 27.11
N ARG A 155 8.56 -0.36 27.80
CA ARG A 155 8.12 -1.64 27.19
C ARG A 155 8.94 -2.00 25.95
N SER A 156 10.28 -1.99 26.07
CA SER A 156 11.18 -2.17 24.92
C SER A 156 11.12 -3.59 24.35
N LEU A 157 10.89 -3.68 23.04
CA LEU A 157 10.94 -4.92 22.28
C LEU A 157 12.40 -5.26 21.97
N HIS A 158 13.05 -6.08 22.79
CA HIS A 158 14.40 -6.57 22.47
C HIS A 158 14.32 -7.76 21.51
N ASP A 159 15.11 -7.75 20.45
CA ASP A 159 15.33 -8.92 19.58
C ASP A 159 14.05 -9.53 18.99
N CYS A 160 13.17 -8.69 18.43
CA CYS A 160 11.84 -9.13 17.96
C CYS A 160 11.70 -9.05 16.43
N LEU A 161 10.96 -10.01 15.88
CA LEU A 161 10.66 -10.08 14.45
C LEU A 161 9.40 -9.28 14.12
N HIS A 162 9.53 -8.29 13.25
CA HIS A 162 8.42 -7.56 12.64
C HIS A 162 8.20 -8.10 11.23
N VAL A 163 6.95 -8.36 10.85
CA VAL A 163 6.64 -8.94 9.54
C VAL A 163 5.63 -8.07 8.81
N VAL A 164 5.95 -7.66 7.59
CA VAL A 164 4.99 -7.11 6.65
C VAL A 164 4.87 -8.03 5.44
N SER A 165 3.63 -8.43 5.14
CA SER A 165 3.27 -9.25 4.01
C SER A 165 2.40 -8.44 3.05
N PHE A 166 2.84 -8.32 1.79
CA PHE A 166 2.11 -7.58 0.77
C PHE A 166 2.01 -8.36 -0.55
N GLY A 167 0.82 -8.42 -1.14
CA GLY A 167 0.54 -9.27 -2.30
C GLY A 167 -0.52 -8.77 -3.28
N PRO A 168 -0.52 -9.30 -4.51
CA PRO A 168 -1.60 -9.04 -5.48
C PRO A 168 -2.92 -9.70 -5.08
N ASN A 169 -2.87 -10.70 -4.20
CA ASN A 169 -4.02 -11.46 -3.70
C ASN A 169 -4.23 -11.15 -2.23
N MET A 170 -5.49 -11.20 -1.76
CA MET A 170 -5.78 -11.18 -0.33
C MET A 170 -5.07 -12.33 0.38
N ARG A 171 -4.59 -12.05 1.59
CA ARG A 171 -3.86 -12.99 2.45
C ARG A 171 -4.50 -13.03 3.81
N THR A 172 -4.20 -14.08 4.56
CA THR A 172 -4.47 -14.18 5.99
C THR A 172 -3.13 -14.26 6.71
N MET A 173 -3.02 -13.58 7.86
CA MET A 173 -1.86 -13.66 8.75
C MET A 173 -2.29 -14.19 10.11
N ASN A 174 -1.59 -15.24 10.58
CA ASN A 174 -1.84 -15.87 11.86
C ASN A 174 -0.58 -15.80 12.73
N PHE A 175 -0.79 -15.63 14.03
CA PHE A 175 0.25 -15.57 15.04
C PHE A 175 0.02 -16.62 16.11
N THR A 176 1.08 -17.32 16.49
CA THR A 176 1.06 -18.24 17.64
C THR A 176 2.36 -18.10 18.41
N ALA A 177 2.28 -18.06 19.74
CA ALA A 177 3.43 -18.02 20.63
C ALA A 177 3.35 -19.18 21.62
N ASP A 178 4.51 -19.66 22.08
CA ASP A 178 4.60 -20.67 23.15
C ASP A 178 4.38 -20.08 24.56
N ASN A 179 4.33 -18.75 24.66
CA ASN A 179 4.04 -18.01 25.87
C ASN A 179 2.76 -17.20 25.70
N ASN A 180 1.78 -17.42 26.58
CA ASN A 180 0.47 -16.78 26.52
C ASN A 180 0.52 -15.26 26.78
N ASN A 181 1.61 -14.76 27.35
CA ASN A 181 1.81 -13.34 27.63
C ASN A 181 2.29 -12.56 26.39
N VAL A 182 2.58 -13.25 25.29
CA VAL A 182 3.04 -12.64 24.04
C VAL A 182 1.90 -12.66 23.03
N ILE A 183 1.52 -11.47 22.57
CA ILE A 183 0.44 -11.27 21.61
C ILE A 183 0.97 -10.71 20.30
N GLY A 184 0.28 -10.99 19.18
CA GLY A 184 0.60 -10.45 17.87
C GLY A 184 -0.39 -9.35 17.49
N HIS A 185 0.05 -8.09 17.46
CA HIS A 185 -0.76 -7.01 16.92
C HIS A 185 -0.69 -7.01 15.40
N ILE A 186 -1.83 -7.29 14.75
CA ILE A 186 -1.95 -7.33 13.29
C ILE A 186 -2.54 -6.01 12.79
N TYR A 187 -1.83 -5.37 11.87
CA TYR A 187 -2.20 -4.16 11.17
C TYR A 187 -2.61 -4.49 9.73
N LYS A 188 -3.62 -3.81 9.21
CA LYS A 188 -4.15 -4.04 7.86
C LYS A 188 -4.12 -2.79 7.00
N GLN A 189 -4.23 -2.98 5.69
CA GLN A 189 -4.24 -1.90 4.72
C GLN A 189 -5.56 -1.14 4.64
N SER A 190 -6.68 -1.83 4.78
CA SER A 190 -8.01 -1.26 4.65
C SER A 190 -8.83 -1.44 5.91
N LYS A 191 -9.45 -0.35 6.38
CA LYS A 191 -10.47 -0.41 7.44
C LYS A 191 -11.69 -1.25 7.04
N SER A 192 -11.91 -1.50 5.75
CA SER A 192 -13.12 -2.14 5.23
C SER A 192 -13.18 -3.67 5.36
N SER A 193 -12.05 -4.34 5.64
CA SER A 193 -12.05 -5.80 5.80
C SER A 193 -12.72 -6.18 7.13
N SER A 194 -13.73 -7.04 7.08
CA SER A 194 -14.45 -7.54 8.26
C SER A 194 -13.64 -8.55 9.08
N ASN A 195 -12.63 -9.17 8.47
CA ASN A 195 -11.71 -10.06 9.15
C ASN A 195 -10.41 -9.29 9.44
N PRO A 196 -10.04 -9.10 10.73
CA PRO A 196 -8.87 -8.32 11.12
C PRO A 196 -7.56 -8.93 10.62
N ASN A 197 -7.56 -10.22 10.33
CA ASN A 197 -6.37 -10.97 9.94
C ASN A 197 -6.22 -11.14 8.43
N SER A 198 -7.09 -10.52 7.62
CA SER A 198 -7.03 -10.69 6.17
C SER A 198 -7.13 -9.39 5.36
N ASP A 199 -6.18 -9.19 4.47
CA ASP A 199 -6.10 -8.06 3.52
C ASP A 199 -5.04 -8.33 2.43
N PHE A 200 -4.86 -7.41 1.49
CA PHE A 200 -3.76 -7.44 0.52
C PHE A 200 -2.41 -7.08 1.15
N GLY A 201 -2.45 -6.24 2.19
CA GLY A 201 -1.31 -5.85 3.01
C GLY A 201 -1.59 -6.06 4.48
N LEU A 202 -0.74 -6.85 5.12
CA LEU A 202 -0.82 -7.18 6.54
C LEU A 202 0.54 -6.96 7.19
N GLY A 203 0.55 -6.41 8.39
CA GLY A 203 1.73 -6.23 9.22
C GLY A 203 1.51 -6.86 10.57
N LEU A 204 2.55 -7.39 11.18
CA LEU A 204 2.52 -7.90 12.54
C LEU A 204 3.70 -7.40 13.35
N ILE A 205 3.38 -6.95 14.56
CA ILE A 205 4.32 -6.62 15.62
C ILE A 205 3.99 -7.52 16.83
N PRO A 206 4.90 -8.38 17.28
CA PRO A 206 4.74 -9.13 18.51
C PRO A 206 5.02 -8.22 19.71
N LEU A 207 4.18 -8.30 20.76
CA LEU A 207 4.24 -7.45 21.95
C LEU A 207 3.99 -8.30 23.21
N LEU A 208 4.38 -7.78 24.37
CA LEU A 208 3.89 -8.28 25.65
C LEU A 208 2.51 -7.72 25.95
N GLU A 209 1.67 -8.55 26.54
CA GLU A 209 0.39 -8.12 27.10
C GLU A 209 0.60 -7.14 28.26
N ASP A 210 -0.27 -6.13 28.35
CA ASP A 210 -0.10 -4.94 29.17
C ASP A 210 0.01 -5.19 30.69
N ASP A 211 -0.51 -6.33 31.18
CA ASP A 211 -0.61 -6.68 32.60
C ASP A 211 0.43 -7.72 33.07
N VAL A 212 1.48 -7.94 32.28
CA VAL A 212 2.49 -8.96 32.58
C VAL A 212 3.53 -8.42 33.55
N ASN A 213 3.40 -8.76 34.84
CA ASN A 213 4.39 -8.46 35.90
C ASN A 213 5.65 -9.36 35.79
N GLN A 214 6.29 -9.43 34.63
CA GLN A 214 7.52 -10.19 34.42
C GLN A 214 8.61 -9.32 33.79
N SER A 215 9.71 -9.15 34.51
CA SER A 215 10.88 -8.38 34.08
C SER A 215 11.51 -8.82 32.75
N SER A 216 11.34 -10.09 32.37
CA SER A 216 11.78 -10.61 31.08
C SER A 216 10.98 -11.85 30.70
N VAL A 217 10.54 -11.89 29.44
CA VAL A 217 9.79 -13.00 28.87
C VAL A 217 10.51 -13.46 27.61
N LYS A 218 10.93 -14.72 27.60
CA LYS A 218 11.45 -15.37 26.40
C LYS A 218 10.33 -16.19 25.77
N SER A 219 10.10 -16.05 24.47
CA SER A 219 9.07 -16.79 23.75
C SER A 219 9.48 -17.10 22.33
N LYS A 220 9.11 -18.29 21.86
CA LYS A 220 9.12 -18.66 20.45
C LYS A 220 7.75 -18.42 19.86
N PHE A 221 7.70 -17.81 18.70
CA PHE A 221 6.46 -17.61 17.97
C PHE A 221 6.61 -17.95 16.49
N ASN A 222 5.47 -18.26 15.89
CA ASN A 222 5.33 -18.47 14.46
C ASN A 222 4.36 -17.44 13.87
N VAL A 223 4.77 -16.85 12.76
CA VAL A 223 3.92 -16.00 11.91
C VAL A 223 3.65 -16.76 10.62
N THR A 224 2.39 -17.13 10.38
CA THR A 224 1.98 -17.83 9.17
C THR A 224 1.20 -16.89 8.27
N VAL A 225 1.60 -16.82 6.99
CA VAL A 225 0.91 -16.09 5.93
C VAL A 225 0.37 -17.10 4.93
N GLU A 226 -0.90 -16.97 4.57
CA GLU A 226 -1.57 -17.82 3.59
C GLU A 226 -2.39 -16.98 2.61
N THR A 227 -2.39 -17.34 1.32
CA THR A 227 -3.23 -16.67 0.33
C THR A 227 -4.68 -17.14 0.46
N TYR A 228 -5.61 -16.20 0.46
CA TYR A 228 -7.04 -16.49 0.52
C TYR A 228 -7.50 -17.22 -0.77
N PRO A 229 -8.36 -18.26 -0.69
CA PRO A 229 -8.85 -18.95 -1.87
C PRO A 229 -9.77 -18.06 -2.74
N ASN A 230 -9.59 -18.11 -4.06
CA ASN A 230 -10.29 -17.28 -5.07
C ASN A 230 -10.25 -15.75 -4.81
N PRO A 231 -9.07 -15.15 -4.62
CA PRO A 231 -8.98 -13.75 -4.22
C PRO A 231 -9.14 -12.80 -5.42
N PRO A 232 -9.74 -11.61 -5.21
CA PRO A 232 -9.60 -10.51 -6.16
C PRO A 232 -8.11 -10.16 -6.34
N GLN A 233 -7.73 -9.74 -7.54
CA GLN A 233 -6.35 -9.37 -7.88
C GLN A 233 -6.21 -7.86 -8.01
N ILE A 234 -5.11 -7.31 -7.48
CA ILE A 234 -4.72 -5.91 -7.64
C ILE A 234 -3.42 -5.78 -8.44
N ASP A 235 -3.21 -4.60 -9.03
CA ASP A 235 -1.94 -4.25 -9.67
C ASP A 235 -0.76 -4.41 -8.69
N PHE A 236 0.33 -5.00 -9.18
CA PHE A 236 1.49 -5.33 -8.37
C PHE A 236 2.78 -5.30 -9.20
N LEU A 237 3.82 -4.67 -8.66
CA LEU A 237 5.12 -4.47 -9.30
C LEU A 237 6.24 -5.23 -8.59
N PHE A 238 6.14 -5.48 -7.28
CA PHE A 238 7.14 -6.26 -6.55
C PHE A 238 7.27 -7.67 -7.13
N GLU A 239 8.48 -8.24 -7.05
CA GLU A 239 8.67 -9.66 -7.35
C GLU A 239 7.86 -10.54 -6.40
N LEU A 240 7.17 -11.53 -6.95
CA LEU A 240 6.39 -12.50 -6.19
C LEU A 240 7.29 -13.55 -5.54
N GLU A 241 6.80 -14.17 -4.47
CA GLU A 241 7.47 -15.28 -3.79
C GLU A 241 8.86 -14.93 -3.23
N LYS A 242 9.04 -13.67 -2.83
CA LYS A 242 10.28 -13.17 -2.21
C LYS A 242 10.08 -12.87 -0.73
N THR A 243 11.18 -12.96 0.01
CA THR A 243 11.28 -12.52 1.39
C THR A 243 12.56 -11.72 1.51
N TYR A 244 12.43 -10.52 2.06
CA TYR A 244 13.49 -9.57 2.26
C TYR A 244 13.63 -9.27 3.74
N VAL A 245 14.86 -9.30 4.24
CA VAL A 245 15.21 -8.80 5.58
C VAL A 245 15.77 -7.41 5.42
N LEU A 246 15.05 -6.45 5.98
CA LEU A 246 15.41 -5.05 5.89
C LEU A 246 16.66 -4.79 6.75
N PRO A 247 17.66 -4.07 6.23
CA PRO A 247 18.83 -3.68 7.02
C PRO A 247 18.43 -2.69 8.13
N ASN A 248 19.07 -2.82 9.30
CA ASN A 248 18.87 -1.90 10.42
C ASN A 248 19.82 -0.71 10.31
N LYS A 249 19.41 0.44 10.85
CA LYS A 249 20.26 1.65 10.99
C LYS A 249 20.79 2.20 9.67
N VAL A 250 20.05 2.02 8.58
CA VAL A 250 20.36 2.62 7.28
C VAL A 250 19.19 3.47 6.81
N VAL A 251 19.49 4.64 6.26
CA VAL A 251 18.46 5.53 5.70
C VAL A 251 17.89 4.96 4.41
N SER A 252 18.72 4.29 3.62
CA SER A 252 18.29 3.68 2.36
C SER A 252 19.19 2.50 1.99
N ALA A 253 18.61 1.54 1.26
CA ALA A 253 19.33 0.43 0.67
C ALA A 253 18.79 0.10 -0.73
N THR A 254 19.70 -0.33 -1.60
CA THR A 254 19.36 -0.89 -2.92
C THR A 254 18.79 -2.31 -2.76
N LYS A 255 18.09 -2.79 -3.80
CA LYS A 255 17.54 -4.15 -3.79
C LYS A 255 18.60 -5.22 -3.57
N GLN A 256 19.77 -5.05 -4.20
CA GLN A 256 20.89 -5.99 -4.05
C GLN A 256 21.40 -6.03 -2.60
N GLU A 257 21.59 -4.87 -1.96
CA GLU A 257 22.04 -4.82 -0.57
C GLU A 257 21.03 -5.47 0.37
N VAL A 258 19.72 -5.27 0.13
CA VAL A 258 18.66 -5.93 0.91
C VAL A 258 18.64 -7.45 0.67
N GLU A 259 18.80 -7.92 -0.56
CA GLU A 259 18.91 -9.34 -0.87
C GLU A 259 20.16 -9.98 -0.24
N GLU A 260 21.30 -9.28 -0.26
CA GLU A 260 22.53 -9.72 0.40
C GLU A 260 22.38 -9.75 1.92
N ASN A 261 21.71 -8.75 2.51
CA ASN A 261 21.38 -8.77 3.94
C ASN A 261 20.50 -9.97 4.28
N SER A 262 19.51 -10.26 3.44
CA SER A 262 18.57 -11.37 3.64
C SER A 262 19.25 -12.73 3.69
N LYS A 263 20.34 -12.94 2.93
CA LYS A 263 21.12 -14.19 2.93
C LYS A 263 21.80 -14.51 4.27
N LYS A 264 21.98 -13.51 5.14
CA LYS A 264 22.57 -13.70 6.48
C LYS A 264 21.60 -14.40 7.44
N TYR A 265 20.31 -14.40 7.12
CA TYR A 265 19.27 -14.95 7.97
C TYR A 265 18.75 -16.25 7.36
N ASN A 266 18.96 -17.35 8.08
CA ASN A 266 18.35 -18.63 7.77
C ASN A 266 17.01 -18.70 8.50
N TYR A 267 15.93 -18.26 7.86
CA TYR A 267 14.59 -18.60 8.35
C TYR A 267 14.25 -20.02 7.92
N GLU A 268 13.66 -20.79 8.83
CA GLU A 268 12.91 -21.97 8.42
C GLU A 268 11.70 -21.52 7.61
N ILE A 269 11.84 -21.49 6.29
CA ILE A 269 10.69 -21.46 5.38
C ILE A 269 10.09 -22.86 5.48
N LEU A 270 9.21 -23.06 6.46
CA LEU A 270 8.45 -24.28 6.54
C LEU A 270 7.65 -24.41 5.24
N PRO A 271 7.55 -25.64 4.68
CA PRO A 271 6.68 -25.87 3.53
C PRO A 271 5.28 -25.32 3.86
N PRO A 272 4.56 -24.78 2.86
CA PRO A 272 3.19 -24.31 3.10
C PRO A 272 2.42 -25.41 3.83
N SER A 273 1.67 -25.03 4.87
CA SER A 273 0.75 -25.95 5.52
C SER A 273 -0.01 -26.69 4.41
N PRO A 274 -0.09 -28.03 4.47
CA PRO A 274 -0.85 -28.77 3.48
C PRO A 274 -2.22 -28.11 3.41
N LEU A 275 -2.59 -27.65 2.21
CA LEU A 275 -3.92 -27.09 1.95
C LEU A 275 -4.91 -27.99 2.67
N PRO A 276 -5.83 -27.44 3.49
CA PRO A 276 -6.86 -28.25 4.10
C PRO A 276 -7.47 -29.09 3.00
N THR A 277 -7.32 -30.42 3.10
CA THR A 277 -7.90 -31.36 2.15
C THR A 277 -9.33 -30.89 1.97
N PRO A 278 -9.74 -30.49 0.74
CA PRO A 278 -11.09 -29.99 0.56
C PRO A 278 -12.00 -31.07 1.08
N THR A 279 -12.68 -30.80 2.20
CA THR A 279 -13.82 -31.58 2.66
C THR A 279 -14.66 -31.77 1.41
N PRO A 280 -15.03 -33.02 1.02
CA PRO A 280 -15.60 -33.28 -0.29
C PRO A 280 -16.71 -32.30 -0.59
N THR A 281 -16.38 -31.23 -1.31
CA THR A 281 -17.34 -30.28 -1.79
C THR A 281 -18.17 -31.11 -2.73
N GLU A 282 -19.48 -31.14 -2.50
CA GLU A 282 -20.43 -31.74 -3.43
C GLU A 282 -19.94 -31.43 -4.84
N LYS A 283 -19.74 -32.51 -5.62
CA LYS A 283 -19.30 -32.45 -7.02
C LYS A 283 -19.89 -31.19 -7.65
N PRO A 284 -19.11 -30.37 -8.38
CA PRO A 284 -19.66 -29.23 -9.08
C PRO A 284 -20.90 -29.72 -9.81
N ARG A 285 -22.06 -29.19 -9.41
CA ARG A 285 -23.35 -29.56 -9.98
C ARG A 285 -23.18 -29.19 -11.43
N LYS A 286 -22.95 -30.19 -12.29
CA LYS A 286 -22.85 -29.98 -13.74
C LYS A 286 -24.12 -29.21 -14.08
N PHE A 287 -23.99 -27.93 -14.41
CA PHE A 287 -25.07 -27.20 -15.02
C PHE A 287 -25.40 -28.01 -16.27
N SER A 288 -26.56 -28.68 -16.25
CA SER A 288 -27.01 -29.45 -17.39
C SER A 288 -27.02 -28.50 -18.59
N GLU A 289 -26.71 -28.99 -19.79
CA GLU A 289 -26.76 -28.17 -21.01
C GLU A 289 -28.12 -27.45 -21.18
N LEU A 290 -29.17 -28.01 -20.56
CA LEU A 290 -30.50 -27.40 -20.42
C LEU A 290 -30.49 -26.05 -19.67
N SER A 291 -29.66 -25.90 -18.64
CA SER A 291 -29.57 -24.71 -17.79
C SER A 291 -28.91 -23.54 -18.53
N LEU A 292 -27.87 -23.83 -19.32
CA LEU A 292 -27.22 -22.83 -20.17
C LEU A 292 -28.16 -22.37 -21.29
N ALA A 293 -28.91 -23.30 -21.90
CA ALA A 293 -29.91 -22.98 -22.91
C ALA A 293 -31.04 -22.08 -22.35
N ILE A 294 -31.45 -22.27 -21.09
CA ILE A 294 -32.45 -21.42 -20.43
C ILE A 294 -31.91 -19.99 -20.23
N ILE A 295 -30.65 -19.84 -19.77
CA ILE A 295 -30.05 -18.52 -19.56
C ILE A 295 -29.90 -17.76 -20.87
N ILE A 296 -29.45 -18.43 -21.93
CA ILE A 296 -29.32 -17.82 -23.28
C ILE A 296 -30.70 -17.43 -23.82
N SER A 297 -31.71 -18.30 -23.66
CA SER A 297 -33.09 -18.00 -24.07
C SER A 297 -33.66 -16.78 -23.35
N GLN A 298 -33.45 -16.65 -22.04
CA GLN A 298 -33.90 -15.48 -21.28
C GLN A 298 -33.20 -14.19 -21.74
N ALA A 299 -31.89 -14.24 -22.01
CA ALA A 299 -31.15 -13.08 -22.52
C ALA A 299 -31.68 -12.60 -23.88
N VAL A 300 -32.04 -13.53 -24.78
CA VAL A 300 -32.62 -13.20 -26.09
C VAL A 300 -34.01 -12.57 -25.95
N VAL A 301 -34.86 -13.10 -25.06
CA VAL A 301 -36.20 -12.52 -24.82
C VAL A 301 -36.09 -11.09 -24.27
N ILE A 302 -35.16 -10.85 -23.34
CA ILE A 302 -34.92 -9.50 -22.79
C ILE A 302 -34.46 -8.55 -23.90
N ALA A 303 -33.53 -8.96 -24.76
CA ALA A 303 -33.05 -8.14 -25.87
C ALA A 303 -34.18 -7.78 -26.87
N ILE A 304 -35.08 -8.73 -27.17
CA ILE A 304 -36.24 -8.49 -28.04
C ILE A 304 -37.20 -7.49 -27.40
N LEU A 305 -37.48 -7.61 -26.09
CA LEU A 305 -38.35 -6.67 -25.39
C LEU A 305 -37.77 -5.25 -25.41
N ILE A 306 -36.47 -5.09 -25.22
CA ILE A 306 -35.79 -3.80 -25.31
C ILE A 306 -35.94 -3.19 -26.71
N LEU A 307 -35.75 -3.99 -27.77
CA LEU A 307 -35.92 -3.53 -29.15
C LEU A 307 -37.36 -3.09 -29.45
N ILE A 308 -38.36 -3.82 -28.94
CA ILE A 308 -39.77 -3.46 -29.09
C ILE A 308 -40.06 -2.11 -28.40
N VAL A 309 -39.56 -1.91 -27.18
CA VAL A 309 -39.72 -0.63 -26.46
C VAL A 309 -39.09 0.53 -27.25
N ILE A 310 -37.86 0.35 -27.75
CA ILE A 310 -37.19 1.36 -28.59
C ILE A 310 -38.00 1.68 -29.84
N PHE A 311 -38.57 0.66 -30.49
CA PHE A 311 -39.40 0.83 -31.68
C PHE A 311 -40.68 1.64 -31.38
N PHE A 312 -41.38 1.35 -30.28
CA PHE A 312 -42.55 2.13 -29.87
C PHE A 312 -42.22 3.56 -29.49
N VAL A 313 -41.09 3.78 -28.80
CA VAL A 313 -40.57 5.13 -28.52
C VAL A 313 -40.34 5.88 -29.83
N PHE A 314 -39.68 5.24 -30.80
CA PHE A 314 -39.43 5.83 -32.10
C PHE A 314 -40.74 6.22 -32.82
N ILE A 315 -41.73 5.33 -32.88
CA ILE A 315 -43.05 5.64 -33.48
C ILE A 315 -43.76 6.77 -32.75
N TYR A 316 -43.71 6.79 -31.41
CA TYR A 316 -44.36 7.82 -30.62
C TYR A 316 -43.78 9.20 -30.88
N PHE A 317 -42.45 9.31 -30.94
CA PHE A 317 -41.77 10.59 -31.19
C PHE A 317 -41.77 11.00 -32.67
N HIS A 318 -41.91 10.05 -33.61
CA HIS A 318 -42.00 10.32 -35.05
C HIS A 318 -43.43 10.37 -35.61
N LYS A 319 -44.47 10.52 -34.77
CA LYS A 319 -45.79 10.90 -35.30
C LYS A 319 -45.62 12.20 -36.10
N PRO A 320 -45.91 12.21 -37.41
CA PRO A 320 -45.84 13.42 -38.20
C PRO A 320 -46.78 14.44 -37.56
N LYS A 321 -46.26 15.63 -37.23
CA LYS A 321 -47.09 16.78 -36.88
C LYS A 321 -48.07 16.94 -38.03
N GLU A 322 -49.35 16.68 -37.79
CA GLU A 322 -50.39 17.12 -38.70
C GLU A 322 -50.27 18.64 -38.81
N VAL A 323 -49.79 19.10 -39.97
CA VAL A 323 -49.82 20.50 -40.35
C VAL A 323 -51.29 20.83 -40.52
N THR A 324 -51.89 21.38 -39.46
CA THR A 324 -53.21 21.99 -39.52
C THR A 324 -53.18 23.07 -40.60
N LYS A 325 -54.07 22.95 -41.59
CA LYS A 325 -54.24 23.84 -42.76
C LYS A 325 -54.74 25.25 -42.39
N SER A 326 -54.21 25.88 -41.34
CA SER A 326 -54.58 27.23 -40.91
C SER A 326 -53.59 28.31 -41.32
N ASP A 327 -52.36 27.97 -41.71
CA ASP A 327 -51.30 28.97 -41.94
C ASP A 327 -51.00 29.23 -43.43
N ALA A 328 -51.80 28.68 -44.35
CA ALA A 328 -51.62 28.86 -45.80
C ALA A 328 -52.32 30.13 -46.37
N ALA A 329 -52.90 30.99 -45.54
CA ALA A 329 -53.69 32.15 -45.99
C ALA A 329 -52.98 33.52 -45.92
N ILE A 330 -51.70 33.60 -45.54
CA ILE A 330 -50.96 34.88 -45.39
C ILE A 330 -49.73 34.94 -46.31
N ALA A 331 -49.85 34.48 -47.56
CA ALA A 331 -48.77 34.59 -48.55
C ALA A 331 -49.25 35.01 -49.96
N GLN A 332 -50.42 35.65 -50.07
CA GLN A 332 -50.92 36.24 -51.33
C GLN A 332 -51.29 37.72 -51.23
N LEU A 333 -50.70 38.46 -50.30
CA LEU A 333 -50.76 39.92 -50.28
C LEU A 333 -49.38 40.48 -49.91
N ILE A 334 -48.55 40.66 -50.93
CA ILE A 334 -47.65 41.80 -51.20
C ILE A 334 -47.18 41.67 -52.65
#